data_AF-A0AAV3VWT0-F1
#
_entry.id   AF-A0AAV3VWT0-F1
#
_cell.length_a   1.000
_cell.length_b   1.000
_cell.length_c   1.000
_cell.angle_alpha   90.00
_cell.angle_beta   90.00
_cell.angle_gamma   90.00
#
_symmetry.space_group_name_H-M   'P 1'
#
loop_
_entity.id
_entity.type
_entity.pdbx_description
1 polymer ?
#
loop_
_entity_poly.entity_id
_entity_poly.type
_entity_poly.pdbx_seq_one_letter_code
_entity_poly.pdbx_strand_id
1 'polypeptide(L)'
;MRKNYFAKLVKYMKNVYHIENALNKLTDLRVNHTYDTAQVITLVLLGLLLRIKSFNELNFMIKDNEFSKICPFMQSFAEEFIHLWK
;
A
#
# COMPACT_ATOMS: atom_id res chain seq x y z
N MET A 1 -21.66 9.21 6.65
CA MET A 1 -21.14 9.44 5.28
C MET A 1 -21.72 8.40 4.33
N ARG A 2 -22.08 8.76 3.10
CA ARG A 2 -22.70 7.85 2.11
C ARG A 2 -21.74 6.68 1.84
N LYS A 3 -22.21 5.43 1.96
CA LYS A 3 -21.42 4.23 1.64
C LYS A 3 -20.79 4.40 0.24
N ASN A 4 -19.53 4.01 0.05
CA ASN A 4 -18.80 4.01 -1.24
C ASN A 4 -18.15 5.32 -1.76
N TYR A 5 -17.94 6.37 -0.95
CA TYR A 5 -17.20 7.55 -1.43
C TYR A 5 -15.75 7.25 -1.85
N PHE A 6 -15.03 6.45 -1.06
CA PHE A 6 -13.66 6.04 -1.37
C PHE A 6 -13.58 5.28 -2.69
N ALA A 7 -14.48 4.31 -2.91
CA ALA A 7 -14.54 3.55 -4.16
C ALA A 7 -14.82 4.46 -5.38
N LYS A 8 -15.68 5.48 -5.22
CA LYS A 8 -15.93 6.47 -6.29
C LYS A 8 -14.70 7.32 -6.57
N LEU A 9 -13.97 7.74 -5.55
CA LEU A 9 -12.74 8.50 -5.68
C LEU A 9 -11.67 7.69 -6.42
N VAL A 10 -11.43 6.44 -6.00
CA VAL A 10 -10.48 5.53 -6.66
C VAL A 10 -10.89 5.28 -8.11
N LYS A 11 -12.19 5.08 -8.38
CA LYS A 11 -12.70 4.90 -9.75
C LYS A 11 -12.48 6.13 -10.63
N TYR A 12 -12.74 7.33 -10.08
CA TYR A 12 -12.47 8.58 -10.77
C TYR A 12 -10.99 8.73 -11.10
N MET A 13 -10.14 8.48 -10.09
CA MET A 13 -8.69 8.48 -10.21
C MET A 13 -8.21 7.55 -11.33
N LYS A 14 -8.66 6.28 -11.32
CA LYS A 14 -8.37 5.29 -12.37
C LYS A 14 -8.79 5.77 -13.76
N ASN A 15 -10.00 6.31 -13.89
CA ASN A 15 -10.57 6.65 -15.20
C ASN A 15 -10.05 7.97 -15.79
N VAL A 16 -9.84 9.00 -14.96
CA VAL A 16 -9.46 10.35 -15.42
C VAL A 16 -7.96 10.52 -15.50
N TYR A 17 -7.22 10.01 -14.51
CA TYR A 17 -5.77 10.16 -14.45
C TYR A 17 -5.02 8.93 -14.98
N HIS A 18 -5.72 7.88 -15.40
CA HIS A 18 -5.13 6.64 -15.92
C HIS A 18 -3.99 6.11 -15.04
N ILE A 19 -4.22 6.09 -13.72
CA ILE A 19 -3.17 5.82 -12.73
C ILE A 19 -2.56 4.42 -12.93
N GLU A 20 -3.33 3.45 -13.43
CA GLU A 20 -2.80 2.12 -13.79
C GLU A 20 -1.71 2.22 -14.88
N ASN A 21 -1.90 3.06 -15.89
CA ASN A 21 -0.87 3.27 -16.92
C ASN A 21 0.36 4.00 -16.36
N ALA A 22 0.16 4.90 -15.40
CA ALA A 22 1.28 5.56 -14.72
C ALA A 22 2.07 4.58 -13.85
N LEU A 23 1.38 3.69 -13.12
CA LEU A 23 1.99 2.65 -12.29
C LEU A 23 2.73 1.62 -13.14
N ASN A 24 2.16 1.17 -14.26
CA ASN A 24 2.80 0.21 -15.17
C ASN A 24 4.04 0.77 -15.90
N LYS A 25 4.17 2.11 -15.97
CA LYS A 25 5.35 2.77 -16.53
C LYS A 25 6.50 2.90 -15.52
N LEU A 26 6.26 2.61 -14.24
CA LEU A 26 7.30 2.67 -13.23
C LEU A 26 8.24 1.50 -13.42
N THR A 27 9.49 1.82 -13.72
CA THR A 27 10.54 0.82 -13.85
C THR A 27 10.95 0.37 -12.46
N ASP A 28 10.62 -0.88 -12.12
CA ASP A 28 11.18 -1.53 -10.96
C ASP A 28 12.59 -2.00 -11.27
N LEU A 29 13.53 -1.73 -10.37
CA LEU A 29 14.91 -2.21 -10.49
C LEU A 29 15.16 -3.45 -9.64
N ARG A 30 14.11 -4.01 -9.01
CA ARG A 30 14.22 -5.20 -8.18
C ARG A 30 14.47 -6.44 -9.01
N VAL A 31 15.45 -7.23 -8.56
CA VAL A 31 15.91 -8.46 -9.25
C VAL A 31 14.84 -9.57 -9.22
N ASN A 32 13.92 -9.56 -8.26
CA ASN A 32 12.86 -10.56 -8.14
C ASN A 32 11.49 -9.89 -7.97
N HIS A 33 10.63 -10.04 -8.97
CA HIS A 33 9.27 -9.49 -9.00
C HIS A 33 8.26 -10.44 -8.35
N THR A 34 8.45 -10.77 -7.06
CA THR A 34 7.42 -11.51 -6.32
C THR A 34 6.13 -10.69 -6.16
N TYR A 35 6.26 -9.35 -6.14
CA TYR A 35 5.14 -8.42 -6.04
C TYR A 35 5.19 -7.38 -7.14
N ASP A 36 4.01 -6.95 -7.57
CA ASP A 36 3.87 -5.88 -8.54
C ASP A 36 4.30 -4.54 -7.94
N THR A 37 4.99 -3.72 -8.73
CA THR A 37 5.49 -2.39 -8.36
C THR A 37 4.35 -1.50 -7.87
N ALA A 38 3.18 -1.62 -8.51
CA ALA A 38 1.96 -0.93 -8.08
C ALA A 38 1.54 -1.27 -6.64
N GLN A 39 1.62 -2.54 -6.25
CA GLN A 39 1.23 -2.99 -4.90
C GLN A 39 2.18 -2.41 -3.86
N VAL A 40 3.48 -2.40 -4.15
CA VAL A 40 4.50 -1.86 -3.26
C VAL A 40 4.34 -0.36 -3.07
N ILE A 41 4.13 0.39 -4.15
CA ILE A 41 3.91 1.84 -4.08
C ILE A 41 2.64 2.16 -3.31
N THR A 42 1.58 1.37 -3.50
CA THR A 42 0.31 1.54 -2.79
C THR A 42 0.51 1.40 -1.28
N LEU A 43 1.33 0.44 -0.83
CA LEU A 43 1.66 0.28 0.58
C LEU A 43 2.45 1.46 1.13
N VAL A 44 3.44 1.97 0.38
CA VAL A 44 4.22 3.15 0.79
C VAL A 44 3.31 4.38 0.91
N LEU A 45 2.45 4.62 -0.08
CA LEU A 45 1.46 5.71 -0.05
C LEU A 45 0.47 5.55 1.10
N LEU A 46 0.05 4.32 1.40
CA LEU A 46 -0.80 4.05 2.55
C LEU A 46 -0.08 4.37 3.87
N GLY A 47 1.20 4.00 3.99
CA GLY A 47 2.02 4.36 5.15
C GLY A 47 2.11 5.87 5.35
N LEU A 48 2.25 6.64 4.26
CA LEU A 48 2.20 8.11 4.30
C LEU A 48 0.83 8.64 4.75
N LEU A 49 -0.27 8.08 4.25
CA LEU A 49 -1.63 8.46 4.65
C LEU A 49 -1.90 8.18 6.13
N LEU A 50 -1.39 7.05 6.64
CA LEU A 50 -1.49 6.64 8.04
C LEU A 50 -0.49 7.36 8.95
N ARG A 51 0.35 8.25 8.40
CA ARG A 51 1.40 9.00 9.11
C ARG A 51 2.37 8.09 9.86
N ILE A 52 2.66 6.92 9.30
CA ILE A 52 3.67 6.02 9.84
C ILE A 52 5.04 6.67 9.63
N LYS A 53 5.76 6.95 10.71
CA LYS A 53 7.01 7.72 10.66
C LYS A 53 8.20 6.89 10.21
N SER A 54 8.15 5.57 10.41
CA SER A 54 9.23 4.66 10.02
C SER A 54 8.73 3.23 9.78
N PHE A 55 9.49 2.44 9.04
CA PHE A 55 9.22 1.00 8.91
C PHE A 55 9.33 0.25 10.24
N ASN A 56 10.10 0.78 11.20
CA ASN A 56 10.17 0.20 12.54
C ASN A 56 8.85 0.37 13.30
N GLU A 57 8.21 1.54 13.17
CA GLU A 57 6.87 1.80 13.71
C GLU A 57 5.82 0.90 13.04
N LEU A 58 5.88 0.71 11.72
CA LEU A 58 5.02 -0.26 11.02
C LEU A 58 5.21 -1.68 11.58
N ASN A 59 6.46 -2.09 11.82
CA ASN A 59 6.78 -3.41 12.37
C ASN A 59 6.18 -3.62 13.77
N PHE A 60 6.23 -2.59 14.61
CA PHE A 60 5.57 -2.62 15.92
C PHE A 60 4.04 -2.70 15.78
N MET A 61 3.44 -1.86 14.93
CA MET A 61 1.98 -1.88 14.71
C MET A 61 1.48 -3.23 14.17
N ILE A 62 2.28 -3.91 13.35
CA ILE A 62 1.98 -5.27 12.87
C ILE A 62 2.05 -6.28 14.02
N LYS A 63 3.12 -6.24 14.83
CA LYS A 63 3.29 -7.15 15.99
C LYS A 63 2.21 -6.98 17.05
N ASP A 64 1.81 -5.74 17.33
CA ASP A 64 0.78 -5.41 18.31
C ASP A 64 -0.65 -5.56 17.74
N ASN A 65 -0.76 -6.05 16.50
CA ASN A 65 -2.03 -6.28 15.80
C ASN A 65 -2.88 -5.00 15.71
N GLU A 66 -2.23 -3.83 15.70
CA GLU A 66 -2.85 -2.52 15.53
C GLU A 66 -3.08 -2.22 14.05
N PHE A 67 -2.16 -2.62 13.18
CA PHE A 67 -2.28 -2.43 11.74
C PHE A 67 -3.52 -3.15 11.18
N SER A 68 -3.80 -4.37 11.64
CA SER A 68 -4.97 -5.16 11.20
C SER A 68 -6.30 -4.52 11.60
N LYS A 69 -6.34 -3.75 12.69
CA LYS A 69 -7.54 -3.00 13.11
C LYS A 69 -7.82 -1.82 12.19
N ILE A 70 -6.78 -1.23 11.61
CA ILE A 70 -6.88 -0.08 10.71
C ILE A 70 -7.09 -0.55 9.26
N CYS A 71 -6.32 -1.53 8.80
CA CYS A 71 -6.33 -2.01 7.43
C CYS A 71 -6.18 -3.55 7.37
N PRO A 72 -7.23 -4.32 7.71
CA PRO A 72 -7.15 -5.77 7.81
C PRO A 72 -6.80 -6.45 6.48
N PHE A 73 -7.25 -5.87 5.36
CA PHE A 73 -7.01 -6.42 4.02
C PHE A 73 -5.54 -6.38 3.59
N MET A 74 -4.74 -5.46 4.14
CA MET A 74 -3.33 -5.29 3.76
C MET A 74 -2.35 -5.88 4.79
N GLN A 75 -2.84 -6.56 5.83
CA GLN A 75 -2.00 -7.11 6.90
C GLN A 75 -0.93 -8.09 6.37
N SER A 76 -1.35 -9.13 5.64
CA SER A 76 -0.43 -10.14 5.09
C SER A 76 0.61 -9.53 4.14
N PHE A 77 0.20 -8.56 3.33
CA PHE A 77 1.11 -7.86 2.41
C PHE A 77 2.10 -6.96 3.16
N ALA A 78 1.68 -6.31 4.24
CA ALA A 78 2.54 -5.48 5.07
C ALA A 78 3.60 -6.30 5.82
N GLU A 79 3.24 -7.50 6.28
CA GLU A 79 4.17 -8.46 6.91
C GLU A 79 5.27 -8.90 5.92
N GLU A 80 4.88 -9.33 4.72
CA GLU A 80 5.83 -9.70 3.67
C GLU A 80 6.71 -8.53 3.22
N PHE A 81 6.12 -7.34 3.12
CA PHE A 81 6.88 -6.15 2.75
C PHE A 81 7.97 -5.79 3.78
N ILE A 82 7.68 -5.90 5.08
CA ILE A 82 8.70 -5.69 6.12
C ILE A 82 9.80 -6.74 6.02
N HIS A 83 9.45 -7.99 5.74
CA HIS A 83 10.42 -9.06 5.56
C HIS A 83 11.33 -8.84 4.34
N LEU A 84 10.82 -8.24 3.26
CA LEU A 84 11.62 -7.89 2.08
C LEU A 84 12.55 -6.69 2.27
N TRP A 85 12.30 -5.84 3.27
CA TRP A 85 13.03 -4.59 3.50
C TRP A 85 14.01 -4.66 4.67
N LYS A 86 14.17 -5.85 5.27
CA LYS A 86 15.05 -6.13 6.40
C LYS A 86 16.30 -6.89 5.95
#